data_AF-X1JJF9-F1
#
_entry.id   AF-X1JJF9-F1
#
_cell.length_a   1.000
_cell.length_b   1.000
_cell.length_c   1.000
_cell.angle_alpha   90.00
_cell.angle_beta   90.00
_cell.angle_gamma   90.00
#
_symmetry.space_group_name_H-M   'P 1'
#
loop_
_entity.id
_entity.type
_entity.pdbx_description
1 polymer ?
#
loop_
_entity_poly.entity_id
_entity_poly.type
_entity_poly.pdbx_seq_one_letter_code
_entity_poly.pdbx_strand_id
1 'polypeptide(L)' 'MKSIYIINPLTDKEFKEMTLREVEPAASAETQLTVVSIDKGPSSIECRYDEVLAGPYTVKKVKEVADKADAIIINCFGDV' A
#
# COMPACT_ATOMS: atom_id res chain seq x y z
N MET A 1 0.64 -14.16 15.26
CA MET A 1 1.04 -13.72 13.92
C MET A 1 0.51 -12.31 13.73
N LYS A 2 1.37 -11.34 13.40
CA LYS A 2 1.02 -9.94 13.19
C LYS A 2 0.64 -9.71 11.74
N SER A 3 -0.49 -9.06 11.49
CA SER A 3 -0.96 -8.74 10.13
C SER A 3 -0.58 -7.32 9.76
N ILE A 4 0.29 -7.18 8.76
CA ILE A 4 0.71 -5.87 8.24
C ILE A 4 0.23 -5.73 6.80
N TYR A 5 -0.51 -4.66 6.54
CA TYR A 5 -0.94 -4.30 5.20
C TYR A 5 0.00 -3.26 4.62
N ILE A 6 0.40 -3.46 3.36
CA ILE A 6 1.21 -2.52 2.61
C ILE A 6 0.35 -2.03 1.46
N ILE A 7 0.06 -0.72 1.43
CA ILE A 7 -0.82 -0.11 0.45
C ILE A 7 0.05 0.66 -0.54
N ASN A 8 0.02 0.23 -1.79
CA ASN A 8 0.52 1.01 -2.92
C ASN A 8 -0.55 2.06 -3.28
N PRO A 9 -0.29 3.37 -3.17
CA PRO A 9 -1.24 4.43 -3.54
C PRO A 9 -1.30 4.63 -5.07
N LEU A 10 -1.18 3.53 -5.83
CA LEU A 10 -1.16 3.47 -7.28
C LEU A 10 -2.15 2.43 -7.76
N THR A 11 -2.73 2.61 -8.95
CA THR A 11 -3.61 1.60 -9.56
C THR A 11 -2.86 0.49 -10.29
N ASP A 12 -1.56 0.67 -10.54
CA ASP A 12 -0.73 -0.30 -11.25
C ASP A 12 -0.54 -1.57 -10.40
N LYS A 13 -0.81 -2.73 -11.02
CA LYS A 13 -0.74 -4.04 -10.38
C LYS A 13 0.67 -4.62 -10.40
N GLU A 14 1.54 -4.18 -11.31
CA GLU A 14 2.93 -4.67 -11.36
C GLU A 14 3.68 -4.32 -10.08
N PHE A 15 3.38 -3.16 -9.49
CA PHE A 15 3.93 -2.73 -8.22
C PHE A 15 3.59 -3.66 -7.06
N LYS A 16 2.44 -4.35 -7.07
CA LYS A 16 2.09 -5.28 -6.00
C LYS A 16 3.12 -6.41 -5.89
N GLU A 17 3.41 -7.06 -7.01
CA GLU A 17 4.34 -8.19 -7.07
C GLU A 17 5.80 -7.75 -6.86
N MET A 18 6.14 -6.53 -7.29
CA MET A 18 7.43 -5.93 -6.96
C MET A 18 7.56 -5.70 -5.45
N THR A 19 6.59 -5.02 -4.83
CA THR A 19 6.60 -4.75 -3.39
C THR A 19 6.72 -6.04 -2.59
N LEU A 20 5.93 -7.08 -2.91
CA LEU A 20 6.01 -8.38 -2.23
C LEU A 20 7.43 -8.96 -2.24
N ARG A 21 8.07 -9.00 -3.42
CA ARG A 21 9.43 -9.54 -3.56
C ARG A 21 10.46 -8.78 -2.72
N GLU A 22 10.31 -7.48 -2.56
CA GLU A 22 11.23 -6.65 -1.79
C GLU A 22 11.03 -6.78 -0.26
N VAL A 23 9.78 -6.95 0.19
CA VAL A 23 9.46 -6.93 1.63
C VAL A 23 9.51 -8.32 2.28
N GLU A 24 9.26 -9.39 1.52
CA GLU A 24 9.25 -10.76 2.04
C GLU A 24 10.55 -11.16 2.75
N PRO A 25 11.76 -10.89 2.21
CA PRO A 25 13.01 -11.25 2.88
C PRO A 25 13.24 -10.55 4.22
N ALA A 26 12.61 -9.39 4.42
CA ALA A 26 12.71 -8.60 5.65
C ALA A 26 11.65 -8.98 6.70
N ALA A 27 10.63 -9.76 6.32
CA ALA A 27 9.55 -10.15 7.21
C ALA A 27 10.03 -11.15 8.27
N SER A 28 9.67 -10.91 9.54
CA SER A 28 9.84 -11.92 10.58
C SER A 28 8.90 -13.11 10.34
N ALA A 29 9.27 -14.31 10.82
CA ALA A 29 8.41 -15.49 10.71
C ALA A 29 7.06 -15.35 11.44
N GLU A 30 6.92 -14.38 12.34
CA GLU A 30 5.68 -14.08 13.06
C GLU A 30 4.82 -13.00 12.36
N THR A 31 5.24 -12.51 11.19
CA THR A 31 4.58 -11.45 10.44
C THR A 31 3.95 -12.00 9.15
N GLN A 32 2.64 -11.76 8.98
CA GLN A 32 1.96 -11.93 7.71
C GLN A 32 1.88 -10.59 6.99
N LEU A 33 2.48 -10.51 5.81
CA LEU A 33 2.39 -9.33 4.93
C LEU A 33 1.24 -9.50 3.94
N THR A 34 0.55 -8.40 3.62
CA THR A 34 -0.45 -8.35 2.55
C THR A 34 -0.27 -7.04 1.78
N VAL A 35 0.07 -7.14 0.50
CA VAL A 35 0.21 -5.98 -0.38
C VAL A 35 -1.09 -5.76 -1.17
N VAL A 36 -1.61 -4.54 -1.12
CA VAL A 36 -2.80 -4.10 -1.86
C VAL A 36 -2.52 -2.78 -2.58
N SER A 37 -3.33 -2.50 -3.60
CA SER A 37 -3.29 -1.25 -4.37
C SER A 37 -4.65 -0.54 -4.28
N ILE A 38 -4.68 0.77 -4.51
CA ILE A 38 -5.93 1.51 -4.65
C ILE A 38 -6.65 1.11 -5.97
N ASP A 39 -7.99 1.12 -5.95
CA ASP A 39 -8.79 0.70 -7.12
C ASP A 39 -8.98 1.81 -8.16
N LYS A 40 -8.78 3.06 -7.74
CA LYS A 40 -8.92 4.28 -8.55
C LYS A 40 -7.87 5.28 -8.09
N GLY A 41 -7.42 6.15 -8.99
CA GLY A 41 -6.35 7.09 -8.74
C GLY A 41 -5.32 7.06 -9.87
N PRO A 42 -4.13 7.61 -9.64
CA PRO A 42 -3.07 7.60 -10.65
C PRO A 42 -2.40 6.23 -10.76
N SER A 43 -1.79 5.94 -11.92
CA SER A 43 -0.94 4.75 -12.13
C SER A 43 0.48 4.94 -11.59
N SER A 44 0.97 6.18 -11.56
CA SER A 44 2.24 6.61 -10.98
C SER A 44 2.05 7.97 -10.28
N ILE A 45 2.80 8.26 -9.22
CA ILE A 45 2.79 9.55 -8.53
C ILE A 45 4.07 10.30 -8.93
N GLU A 46 3.92 11.33 -9.75
CA GLU A 46 5.06 12.07 -10.35
C GLU A 46 4.94 13.58 -10.12
N CYS A 47 3.80 14.04 -9.63
CA CYS A 47 3.59 15.43 -9.25
C CYS A 47 2.57 15.58 -8.11
N ARG A 48 2.43 16.81 -7.61
CA ARG A 48 1.48 17.14 -6.53
C ARG A 48 0.03 16.82 -6.86
N TYR A 49 -0.35 16.90 -8.14
CA TYR A 49 -1.71 16.55 -8.55
C TYR A 49 -1.98 15.06 -8.32
N ASP A 50 -1.01 14.18 -8.62
CA ASP A 50 -1.14 12.75 -8.44
C ASP A 50 -1.24 12.38 -6.95
N GLU A 51 -0.43 13.01 -6.11
CA GLU A 51 -0.51 12.86 -4.64
C GLU A 51 -1.92 13.19 -4.13
N VAL A 52 -2.44 14.36 -4.50
CA VAL A 52 -3.76 14.82 -4.06
C VAL A 52 -4.87 13.91 -4.60
N LEU A 53 -4.71 13.40 -5.82
CA LEU A 53 -5.67 12.48 -6.44
C LEU A 53 -5.68 11.11 -5.75
N ALA A 54 -4.51 10.58 -5.36
CA ALA A 54 -4.37 9.27 -4.72
C ALA A 54 -4.89 9.27 -3.27
N GLY A 55 -4.63 10.33 -2.50
CA GLY A 55 -4.93 10.41 -1.06
C GLY A 55 -6.34 9.93 -0.64
N PRO A 56 -7.45 10.40 -1.25
CA PRO A 56 -8.79 9.94 -0.90
C PRO A 56 -9.01 8.43 -1.13
N TYR A 57 -8.40 7.87 -2.17
CA TYR A 57 -8.49 6.44 -2.47
C TYR A 57 -7.58 5.61 -1.55
N THR A 58 -6.41 6.14 -1.15
CA THR A 58 -5.57 5.53 -0.12
C THR A 58 -6.31 5.46 1.21
N VAL A 59 -6.89 6.56 1.68
CA VAL A 59 -7.70 6.60 2.91
C VAL A 59 -8.86 5.61 2.85
N LYS A 60 -9.53 5.51 1.69
CA LYS A 60 -10.58 4.51 1.50
C LYS A 60 -10.03 3.09 1.66
N LYS A 61 -8.89 2.76 1.05
CA LYS A 61 -8.26 1.43 1.15
C LYS A 61 -7.83 1.13 2.59
N VAL A 62 -7.27 2.10 3.31
CA VAL A 62 -6.95 2.00 4.75
C VAL A 62 -8.18 1.59 5.54
N LYS A 63 -9.32 2.27 5.33
CA LYS A 63 -10.57 1.95 6.04
C LYS A 63 -11.09 0.54 5.76
N GLU A 64 -10.86 0.00 4.57
CA GLU A 64 -11.28 -1.36 4.19
C GLU A 64 -10.49 -2.47 4.92
N VAL A 65 -9.26 -2.16 5.36
CA VAL A 65 -8.34 -3.13 5.97
C VAL A 65 -8.06 -2.87 7.46
N ALA A 66 -8.39 -1.69 7.98
CA ALA A 66 -8.03 -1.25 9.32
C ALA A 66 -8.43 -2.25 10.42
N ASP A 67 -9.65 -2.79 10.38
CA ASP A 67 -10.14 -3.73 11.41
C ASP A 67 -9.42 -5.09 11.40
N LYS A 68 -8.63 -5.36 10.36
CA LYS A 68 -7.92 -6.64 10.15
C LYS A 68 -6.40 -6.48 10.32
N ALA A 69 -5.90 -5.26 10.44
CA ALA A 69 -4.48 -4.94 10.40
C ALA A 69 -3.97 -4.60 11.81
N ASP A 70 -2.84 -5.18 12.21
CA ASP A 70 -2.07 -4.68 13.36
C ASP A 70 -1.30 -3.40 13.00
N ALA A 71 -0.91 -3.26 11.72
CA ALA A 71 -0.24 -2.07 11.20
C ALA A 71 -0.47 -1.90 9.69
N ILE A 72 -0.33 -0.66 9.20
CA ILE A 72 -0.45 -0.31 7.79
C ILE A 72 0.77 0.51 7.37
N ILE A 73 1.34 0.17 6.21
CA ILE A 73 2.43 0.88 5.55
C ILE A 73 1.89 1.49 4.25
N ILE A 74 2.12 2.78 4.03
CA ILE A 74 1.90 3.42 2.73
C ILE A 74 3.20 3.32 1.94
N ASN A 75 3.20 2.58 0.84
CA ASN A 75 4.40 2.34 0.02
C ASN A 75 4.51 3.38 -1.10
N CYS A 76 4.87 4.61 -0.74
CA CYS A 76 5.24 5.66 -1.67
C CYS A 76 6.18 6.66 -0.98
N PHE A 77 7.25 7.05 -1.67
CA PHE A 77 8.17 8.07 -1.17
C PHE A 77 7.51 9.46 -1.29
N GLY A 78 6.80 9.86 -0.24
CA GLY A 78 5.88 11.00 -0.25
C GLY A 78 4.69 10.84 0.71
N ASP A 79 4.52 9.65 1.29
CA ASP A 79 3.54 9.33 2.35
C ASP A 79 2.09 9.68 2.00
N VAL A 80 1.73 9.51 0.72
CA VAL A 80 0.41 9.84 0.14
C VAL A 80 -0.74 9.00 0.67
#